data_AF-A0A0C3H1E8-F1
#
_entry.id   AF-A0A0C3H1E8-F1
#
_cell.length_a   1.000
_cell.length_b   1.000
_cell.length_c   1.000
_cell.angle_alpha   90.00
_cell.angle_beta   90.00
_cell.angle_gamma   90.00
#
_symmetry.space_group_name_H-M   'P 1'
#
loop_
_entity.id
_entity.type
_entity.pdbx_description
1 polymer ?
#
loop_
_entity_poly.entity_id
_entity_poly.type
_entity_poly.pdbx_seq_one_letter_code
_entity_poly.pdbx_strand_id
1 'polypeptide(L)'
;ELIRTKWHPLHSSLYIWSRSSLVNNLLSYLGDHVEMAHSVQAWTTFLDHHLTEYVNAIPPSLKVRCEIGGGGANGLYANGDNNQNTSVSYDLTEKWILRQAAQPFITYEIYRCRKRPYTPPAIYPANGPLHKLMQTILTKENVDRLGFLNW
;
A
#
# COMPACT_ATOMS: atom_id res chain seq x y z
N GLU A 1 -16.72 -5.20 -17.69
CA GLU A 1 -16.23 -6.26 -18.60
C GLU A 1 -14.73 -6.15 -18.89
N LEU A 2 -14.22 -4.98 -19.33
CA LEU A 2 -12.80 -4.76 -19.67
C LEU A 2 -11.78 -5.22 -18.62
N ILE A 3 -12.07 -5.01 -17.32
CA ILE A 3 -11.23 -5.42 -16.19
C ILE A 3 -10.98 -6.94 -16.16
N ARG A 4 -11.98 -7.74 -16.57
CA ARG A 4 -11.93 -9.21 -16.51
C ARG A 4 -11.32 -9.84 -17.76
N THR A 5 -11.42 -9.18 -18.91
CA THR A 5 -11.16 -9.80 -20.21
C THR A 5 -10.00 -9.17 -20.99
N LYS A 6 -9.75 -7.86 -20.84
CA LYS A 6 -8.81 -7.11 -21.68
C LYS A 6 -7.60 -6.57 -20.92
N TRP A 7 -7.80 -6.11 -19.69
CA TRP A 7 -6.76 -5.43 -18.94
C TRP A 7 -5.77 -6.41 -18.30
N HIS A 8 -4.49 -6.03 -18.31
CA HIS A 8 -3.48 -6.75 -17.55
C HIS A 8 -3.85 -6.73 -16.04
N PRO A 9 -3.68 -7.84 -15.30
CA PRO A 9 -4.06 -7.92 -13.88
C PRO A 9 -3.51 -6.77 -13.02
N LEU A 10 -2.29 -6.31 -13.31
CA LEU A 10 -1.68 -5.15 -12.63
C LEU A 10 -2.46 -3.85 -12.87
N HIS A 11 -2.93 -3.58 -14.09
CA HIS A 11 -3.72 -2.36 -14.37
C HIS A 11 -5.10 -2.46 -13.74
N SER A 12 -5.71 -3.65 -13.76
CA SER A 12 -6.96 -3.92 -13.07
C SER A 12 -6.87 -3.67 -11.56
N SER A 13 -5.81 -4.17 -10.90
CA SER A 13 -5.61 -3.95 -9.47
C SER A 13 -5.33 -2.48 -9.13
N LEU A 14 -4.52 -1.79 -9.92
CA LEU A 14 -4.27 -0.35 -9.76
C LEU A 14 -5.56 0.47 -9.91
N TYR A 15 -6.38 0.18 -10.92
CA TYR A 15 -7.66 0.85 -11.12
C TYR A 15 -8.61 0.65 -9.94
N ILE A 16 -8.74 -0.59 -9.46
CA ILE A 16 -9.57 -0.90 -8.28
C ILE A 16 -9.07 -0.10 -7.08
N TRP A 17 -7.76 -0.12 -6.82
CA TRP A 17 -7.16 0.62 -5.71
C TRP A 17 -7.38 2.14 -5.82
N SER A 18 -7.25 2.70 -7.03
CA SER A 18 -7.51 4.12 -7.29
C SER A 18 -8.98 4.51 -7.11
N ARG A 19 -9.93 3.58 -7.30
CA ARG A 19 -11.36 3.85 -7.11
C ARG A 19 -11.85 3.59 -5.69
N SER A 20 -11.19 2.70 -4.94
CA SER A 20 -11.59 2.33 -3.58
C SER A 20 -10.70 3.00 -2.53
N SER A 21 -9.46 2.54 -2.38
CA SER A 21 -8.56 2.96 -1.30
C SER A 21 -8.03 4.38 -1.48
N LEU A 22 -7.73 4.81 -2.70
CA LEU A 22 -7.18 6.15 -2.94
C LEU A 22 -8.18 7.25 -2.50
N VAL A 23 -9.44 7.14 -2.95
CA VAL A 23 -10.48 8.12 -2.65
C VAL A 23 -10.87 8.07 -1.17
N ASN A 24 -11.17 6.88 -0.65
CA ASN A 24 -11.77 6.76 0.69
C ASN A 24 -10.74 6.78 1.83
N ASN A 25 -9.47 6.47 1.55
CA ASN A 25 -8.46 6.36 2.60
C ASN A 25 -7.36 7.41 2.41
N LEU A 26 -6.66 7.40 1.28
CA LEU A 26 -5.48 8.26 1.11
C LEU A 26 -5.85 9.74 1.06
N LEU A 27 -6.84 10.14 0.24
CA LEU A 27 -7.25 11.53 0.11
C LEU A 27 -8.00 12.04 1.35
N SER A 28 -8.82 11.18 1.98
CA SER A 28 -9.62 11.58 3.14
C SER A 28 -8.86 11.60 4.47
N TYR A 29 -7.94 10.68 4.74
CA TYR A 29 -7.24 10.62 6.03
C TYR A 29 -5.83 11.20 5.99
N LEU A 30 -5.15 11.13 4.86
CA LEU A 30 -3.75 11.54 4.71
C LEU A 30 -3.59 12.74 3.76
N GLY A 31 -4.69 13.32 3.29
CA GLY A 31 -4.73 14.51 2.43
C GLY A 31 -5.57 15.63 3.05
N ASP A 32 -6.40 16.26 2.22
CA ASP A 32 -7.03 17.57 2.45
C ASP A 32 -7.72 17.74 3.82
N HIS A 33 -8.38 16.72 4.37
CA HIS A 33 -9.10 16.89 5.65
C HIS A 33 -8.15 17.27 6.80
N VAL A 34 -7.00 16.60 6.90
CA VAL A 34 -6.05 16.85 7.99
C VAL A 34 -5.30 18.15 7.76
N GLU A 35 -4.98 18.46 6.50
CA GLU A 35 -4.26 19.68 6.11
C GLU A 35 -5.10 20.93 6.34
N MET A 36 -6.35 20.94 5.85
CA MET A 36 -7.26 22.08 6.01
C MET A 36 -7.66 22.30 7.46
N ALA A 37 -7.76 21.24 8.29
CA ALA A 37 -8.00 21.38 9.72
C ALA A 37 -6.92 22.21 10.44
N HIS A 38 -5.72 22.28 9.86
CA HIS A 38 -4.60 23.05 10.38
C HIS A 38 -4.25 24.26 9.50
N SER A 39 -5.12 24.66 8.56
CA SER A 39 -4.88 25.77 7.62
C SER A 39 -3.59 25.62 6.81
N VAL A 40 -3.16 24.38 6.56
CA VAL A 40 -2.00 24.06 5.71
C VAL A 40 -2.51 23.53 4.37
N GLN A 41 -1.77 23.79 3.31
CA GLN A 41 -2.02 23.23 1.98
C GLN A 41 -0.79 22.45 1.53
N ALA A 42 -0.91 21.13 1.37
CA ALA A 42 0.09 20.34 0.67
C ALA A 42 -0.29 20.15 -0.79
N TRP A 43 0.71 19.81 -1.58
CA TRP A 43 0.60 19.65 -3.02
C TRP A 43 0.94 18.20 -3.36
N THR A 44 0.00 17.50 -4.01
CA THR A 44 0.15 16.10 -4.36
C THR A 44 0.76 15.95 -5.76
N THR A 45 2.07 16.24 -5.88
CA THR A 45 2.78 16.25 -7.17
C THR A 45 2.65 14.94 -7.97
N PHE A 46 2.54 13.79 -7.29
CA PHE A 46 2.36 12.49 -7.94
C PHE A 46 0.94 12.22 -8.45
N LEU A 47 -0.05 13.05 -8.11
CA LEU A 47 -1.43 12.95 -8.58
C LEU A 47 -1.73 13.87 -9.77
N ASP A 48 -0.70 14.40 -10.42
CA ASP A 48 -0.87 15.18 -11.65
C ASP A 48 -1.46 14.32 -12.78
N HIS A 49 -2.41 14.89 -13.51
CA HIS A 49 -3.07 14.26 -14.64
C HIS A 49 -2.09 13.96 -15.78
N HIS A 50 -1.15 14.85 -16.09
CA HIS A 50 -0.14 14.61 -17.14
C HIS A 50 0.75 13.42 -16.80
N LEU A 51 1.21 13.34 -15.55
CA LEU A 51 1.98 12.20 -15.07
C LEU A 51 1.15 10.92 -15.13
N THR A 52 -0.12 10.99 -14.72
CA THR A 52 -1.03 9.83 -14.70
C THR A 52 -1.31 9.32 -16.11
N GLU A 53 -1.58 10.21 -17.07
CA GLU A 53 -1.76 9.87 -18.49
C GLU A 53 -0.53 9.19 -19.07
N TYR A 54 0.66 9.74 -18.81
CA TYR A 54 1.93 9.14 -19.24
C TYR A 54 2.14 7.75 -18.63
N VAL A 55 1.98 7.61 -17.30
CA VAL A 55 2.17 6.33 -16.60
C VAL A 55 1.15 5.28 -17.03
N ASN A 56 -0.06 5.66 -17.42
CA ASN A 56 -1.06 4.74 -17.93
C ASN A 56 -0.67 4.10 -19.27
N ALA A 57 0.14 4.78 -20.10
CA ALA A 57 0.65 4.26 -21.36
C ALA A 57 1.85 3.29 -21.20
N ILE A 58 2.54 3.33 -20.04
CA ILE A 58 3.73 2.52 -19.79
C ILE A 58 3.36 1.03 -19.60
N PRO A 59 4.13 0.08 -20.18
CA PRO A 59 3.89 -1.35 -20.00
C PRO A 59 4.03 -1.81 -18.54
N PRO A 60 3.25 -2.82 -18.10
CA PRO A 60 3.29 -3.34 -16.73
C PRO A 60 4.67 -3.75 -16.22
N SER A 61 5.53 -4.29 -17.08
CA SER A 61 6.88 -4.76 -16.76
C SER A 61 7.83 -3.64 -16.28
N LEU A 62 7.57 -2.39 -16.65
CA LEU A 62 8.34 -1.23 -16.18
C LEU A 62 7.82 -0.69 -14.85
N LYS A 63 6.57 -1.01 -14.48
CA LYS A 63 5.98 -0.60 -13.20
C LYS A 63 6.43 -1.52 -12.07
N VAL A 64 6.41 -2.83 -12.32
CA VAL A 64 6.85 -3.87 -11.40
C VAL A 64 7.82 -4.78 -12.14
N ARG A 65 9.07 -4.82 -11.69
CA ARG A 65 10.10 -5.70 -12.26
C ARG A 65 10.18 -6.99 -11.46
N CYS A 66 10.25 -8.11 -12.18
CA CYS A 66 10.47 -9.43 -11.61
C CYS A 66 11.83 -9.94 -12.07
N GLU A 67 12.70 -10.31 -11.13
CA GLU A 67 14.00 -10.90 -11.41
C GLU A 67 14.04 -12.35 -10.92
N ILE A 68 14.53 -13.25 -11.77
CA ILE A 68 14.67 -14.68 -11.50
C ILE A 68 16.04 -14.89 -10.84
N GLY A 69 16.07 -15.53 -9.66
CA GLY A 69 17.32 -15.93 -9.01
C GLY A 69 18.00 -14.85 -8.16
N GLY A 70 17.27 -13.82 -7.75
CA GLY A 70 17.77 -12.82 -6.80
C GLY A 70 18.04 -13.44 -5.43
N GLY A 71 19.29 -13.79 -5.14
CA GLY A 71 19.82 -14.12 -3.80
C GLY A 71 19.85 -12.91 -2.85
N GLY A 72 18.85 -12.03 -2.93
CA GLY A 72 18.56 -11.10 -1.85
C GLY A 72 17.88 -11.86 -0.72
N ALA A 73 18.11 -11.44 0.53
CA ALA A 73 17.67 -12.09 1.78
C ALA A 73 16.15 -12.30 1.97
N ASN A 74 15.34 -12.22 0.91
CA ASN A 74 13.89 -12.17 0.94
C ASN A 74 13.27 -12.96 -0.22
N GLY A 75 13.57 -14.26 -0.31
CA GLY A 75 12.72 -15.22 -1.03
C GLY A 75 11.39 -15.39 -0.31
N LEU A 76 10.52 -14.37 -0.35
CA LEU A 76 9.21 -14.37 0.34
C LEU A 76 8.13 -15.13 -0.43
N TYR A 77 8.45 -15.63 -1.63
CA TYR A 77 7.65 -16.61 -2.37
C TYR A 77 8.46 -17.87 -2.65
N ALA A 78 9.15 -18.40 -1.63
CA ALA A 78 9.50 -19.81 -1.64
C ALA A 78 8.22 -20.58 -1.31
N ASN A 79 7.66 -21.31 -2.28
CA ASN A 79 6.66 -22.32 -1.98
C ASN A 79 7.26 -23.24 -0.90
N GLY A 80 6.58 -23.34 0.24
CA GLY A 80 6.93 -24.23 1.34
C GLY A 80 6.70 -25.71 1.01
N ASP A 81 7.04 -26.13 -0.20
CA ASP A 81 7.03 -27.53 -0.61
C ASP A 81 8.45 -28.09 -0.47
N ASN A 82 8.64 -28.93 0.54
CA ASN A 82 9.90 -29.61 0.87
C ASN A 82 10.34 -30.66 -0.17
N ASN A 83 9.86 -30.59 -1.42
CA ASN A 83 10.33 -31.46 -2.49
C ASN A 83 11.50 -30.78 -3.20
N GLN A 84 12.63 -31.50 -3.29
CA GLN A 84 13.92 -31.10 -3.86
C GLN A 84 13.89 -30.84 -5.38
N ASN A 85 12.88 -30.14 -5.89
CA ASN A 85 12.80 -29.72 -7.28
C ASN A 85 12.94 -28.20 -7.35
N THR A 86 14.18 -27.73 -7.52
CA THR A 86 14.62 -26.39 -7.94
C THR A 86 13.58 -25.27 -7.75
N SER A 87 13.44 -24.79 -6.51
CA SER A 87 12.59 -23.65 -6.19
C SER A 87 13.18 -22.35 -6.76
N VAL A 88 12.61 -21.89 -7.87
CA VAL A 88 12.97 -20.61 -8.50
C VAL A 88 12.42 -19.48 -7.64
N SER A 89 13.29 -18.78 -6.92
CA SER A 89 12.93 -17.56 -6.19
C SER A 89 12.77 -16.38 -7.15
N TYR A 90 11.67 -15.64 -7.01
CA TYR A 90 11.39 -14.42 -7.75
C TYR A 90 11.52 -13.21 -6.81
N ASP A 91 12.32 -12.22 -7.20
CA ASP A 91 12.36 -10.93 -6.51
C ASP A 91 11.54 -9.88 -7.25
N LEU A 92 10.58 -9.27 -6.55
CA LEU A 92 9.69 -8.24 -7.10
C LEU A 92 10.12 -6.86 -6.63
N THR A 93 10.47 -6.00 -7.58
CA THR A 93 10.77 -4.60 -7.30
C THR A 93 9.65 -3.70 -7.77
N GLU A 94 8.95 -3.10 -6.80
CA GLU A 94 7.92 -2.10 -7.03
C GLU A 94 8.51 -0.75 -7.48
N LYS A 95 7.70 0.02 -8.21
CA LYS A 95 8.03 1.38 -8.66
C LYS A 95 9.34 1.40 -9.46
N TRP A 96 9.58 0.36 -10.25
CA TRP A 96 10.87 0.14 -10.90
C TRP A 96 11.30 1.33 -11.77
N ILE A 97 10.44 1.77 -12.69
CA ILE A 97 10.74 2.92 -13.56
C ILE A 97 10.96 4.22 -12.78
N LEU A 98 10.23 4.43 -11.68
CA LEU A 98 10.42 5.60 -10.82
C LEU A 98 11.79 5.54 -10.11
N ARG A 99 12.22 4.34 -9.67
CA ARG A 99 13.55 4.17 -9.09
C ARG A 99 14.65 4.45 -10.12
N GLN A 100 14.48 3.98 -11.35
CA GLN A 100 15.43 4.28 -12.44
C GLN A 100 15.50 5.79 -12.70
N ALA A 101 14.36 6.46 -12.80
CA ALA A 101 14.29 7.90 -13.03
C ALA A 101 14.85 8.72 -11.86
N ALA A 102 14.67 8.25 -10.62
CA ALA A 102 15.14 8.93 -9.42
C ALA A 102 16.63 8.67 -9.10
N GLN A 103 17.23 7.62 -9.68
CA GLN A 103 18.60 7.18 -9.40
C GLN A 103 19.66 8.30 -9.36
N PRO A 104 19.70 9.28 -10.30
CA PRO A 104 20.70 10.34 -10.26
C PRO A 104 20.47 11.38 -9.15
N PHE A 105 19.30 11.38 -8.49
CA PHE A 105 18.89 12.40 -7.52
C PHE A 105 18.89 11.90 -6.06
N ILE A 106 19.04 10.58 -5.84
CA ILE A 106 18.93 9.97 -4.51
C ILE A 106 20.18 9.13 -4.20
N THR A 107 20.44 8.89 -2.92
CA THR A 107 21.55 8.03 -2.52
C THR A 107 21.25 6.56 -2.81
N TYR A 108 22.31 5.75 -2.86
CA TYR A 108 22.22 4.33 -3.13
C TYR A 108 21.38 3.57 -2.08
N GLU A 109 21.43 4.00 -0.82
CA GLU A 109 20.65 3.43 0.28
C GLU A 109 19.15 3.62 0.02
N ILE A 110 18.72 4.85 -0.31
CA ILE A 110 17.33 5.18 -0.59
C ILE A 110 16.85 4.48 -1.87
N TYR A 111 17.69 4.43 -2.89
CA TYR A 111 17.40 3.70 -4.14
C TYR A 111 17.09 2.22 -3.89
N ARG A 112 17.81 1.56 -2.96
CA ARG A 112 17.61 0.14 -2.60
C ARG A 112 16.59 -0.09 -1.49
N CYS A 113 16.13 0.97 -0.80
CA CYS A 113 15.13 0.83 0.26
C CYS A 113 13.85 0.18 -0.25
N ARG A 114 13.40 -0.86 0.46
CA ARG A 114 12.05 -1.41 0.30
C ARG A 114 11.02 -0.47 0.93
N LYS A 115 9.82 -0.46 0.34
CA LYS A 115 8.67 0.29 0.87
C LYS A 115 8.43 -0.15 2.31
N ARG A 116 8.56 0.79 3.25
CA ARG A 116 8.12 0.63 4.63
C ARG A 116 6.87 1.47 4.79
N PRO A 117 5.69 0.87 5.03
CA PRO A 117 4.51 1.67 5.27
C PRO A 117 4.72 2.47 6.56
N TYR A 118 4.29 3.73 6.56
CA TYR A 118 4.21 4.52 7.78
C TYR A 118 3.00 4.03 8.57
N THR A 119 3.20 2.95 9.33
CA THR A 119 2.14 2.31 10.11
C THR A 119 2.35 2.62 11.59
N PRO A 120 1.32 3.10 12.31
CA PRO A 120 1.39 3.20 13.76
C PRO A 120 1.58 1.80 14.37
N PRO A 121 2.04 1.69 15.63
CA PRO A 121 2.14 0.41 16.31
C PRO A 121 0.79 -0.32 16.30
N ALA A 122 0.78 -1.56 15.80
CA ALA A 122 -0.43 -2.38 15.77
C ALA A 122 -0.77 -2.99 17.14
N ILE A 123 0.19 -2.97 18.08
CA ILE A 123 0.05 -3.54 19.41
C ILE A 123 0.08 -2.39 20.41
N TYR A 124 -1.03 -2.23 21.12
CA TYR A 124 -1.16 -1.27 22.20
C TYR A 124 -1.07 -1.99 23.55
N PRO A 125 -0.43 -1.38 24.57
CA PRO A 125 -0.29 -2.01 25.87
C PRO A 125 -1.65 -2.21 26.54
N ALA A 126 -1.82 -3.34 27.22
CA ALA A 126 -2.95 -3.56 28.11
C ALA A 126 -2.98 -2.44 29.17
N ASN A 127 -4.17 -1.93 29.43
CA ASN A 127 -4.43 -0.79 30.33
C ASN A 127 -3.78 0.54 29.89
N GLY A 128 -3.34 0.64 28.63
CA GLY A 128 -2.94 1.90 28.02
C GLY A 128 -4.11 2.86 27.79
N PRO A 129 -3.84 4.11 27.38
CA PRO A 129 -4.88 5.12 27.14
C PRO A 129 -5.97 4.66 26.15
N LEU A 130 -5.56 4.01 25.05
CA LEU A 130 -6.50 3.48 24.06
C LEU A 130 -7.34 2.34 24.61
N HIS A 131 -6.75 1.43 25.41
CA HIS A 131 -7.51 0.35 26.04
C HIS A 131 -8.56 0.89 27.00
N LYS A 132 -8.20 1.88 27.84
CA LYS A 132 -9.13 2.55 28.76
C LYS A 132 -10.25 3.26 28.03
N LEU A 133 -9.93 3.95 26.92
CA LEU A 133 -10.93 4.59 26.07
C LEU A 133 -11.89 3.55 25.49
N MET A 134 -11.37 2.46 24.94
CA MET A 134 -12.18 1.37 24.38
C MET A 134 -13.05 0.71 25.43
N GLN A 135 -12.55 0.48 26.65
CA GLN A 135 -13.36 -0.03 27.78
C GLN A 135 -14.50 0.91 28.16
N THR A 136 -14.32 2.23 27.99
CA THR A 136 -15.37 3.22 28.30
C THR A 136 -16.44 3.26 27.21
N ILE A 137 -16.06 3.03 25.94
CA ILE A 137 -16.98 3.11 24.80
C ILE A 137 -17.70 1.78 24.57
N LEU A 138 -16.96 0.67 24.56
CA LEU A 138 -17.45 -0.68 24.36
C LEU A 138 -17.93 -1.23 25.71
N THR A 139 -19.10 -0.78 26.15
CA THR A 139 -19.81 -1.37 27.28
C THR A 139 -21.02 -2.15 26.78
N LYS A 140 -21.44 -3.15 27.55
CA LYS A 140 -22.61 -3.98 27.21
C LYS A 140 -23.85 -3.12 26.98
N GLU A 141 -24.06 -2.13 27.84
CA GLU A 141 -25.20 -1.21 27.75
C GLU A 141 -25.16 -0.36 26.47
N ASN A 142 -23.97 0.03 26.01
CA ASN A 142 -23.81 0.78 24.77
C ASN A 142 -24.04 -0.10 23.55
N VAL A 143 -23.61 -1.36 23.58
CA VAL A 143 -23.82 -2.32 22.48
C VAL A 143 -25.28 -2.74 22.37
N ASP A 144 -25.92 -3.09 23.49
CA ASP A 144 -27.34 -3.47 23.53
C ASP A 144 -28.23 -2.32 23.02
N ARG A 145 -27.85 -1.04 23.24
CA ARG A 145 -28.57 0.13 22.73
C ARG A 145 -28.55 0.26 21.21
N LEU A 146 -27.53 -0.25 20.53
CA LEU A 146 -27.43 -0.16 19.07
C LEU A 146 -28.53 -0.99 18.37
N GLY A 147 -28.99 -2.07 19.00
CA GLY A 147 -30.10 -2.89 18.50
C GLY A 147 -29.80 -3.73 17.25
N PHE A 148 -28.61 -3.60 16.67
CA PHE A 148 -28.14 -4.42 15.54
C PHE A 148 -26.87 -5.22 15.84
N LEU A 149 -26.31 -5.08 17.05
CA LEU A 149 -25.15 -5.83 17.53
C LEU A 149 -25.51 -6.55 18.83
N ASN A 150 -24.97 -7.76 18.98
CA ASN A 150 -25.01 -8.51 20.22
C ASN A 150 -23.65 -8.36 20.93
N TRP A 151 -23.68 -8.27 22.26
CA TRP A 151 -22.49 -8.25 23.11
C TRP A 151 -21.76 -9.60 23.14
#